data_AF-A0A0C9QY14-F1
#
_entry.id   AF-A0A0C9QY14-F1
#
_cell.length_a   1.000
_cell.length_b   1.000
_cell.length_c   1.000
_cell.angle_alpha   90.00
_cell.angle_beta   90.00
_cell.angle_gamma   90.00
#
_symmetry.space_group_name_H-M   'P 1'
#
loop_
_entity.id
_entity.type
_entity.pdbx_description
1 polymer ?
#
loop_
_entity_poly.entity_id
_entity_poly.type
_entity_poly.pdbx_seq_one_letter_code
_entity_poly.pdbx_strand_id
1 'polypeptide(L)'
;IPSSWLRAMGITYFPDKMWAIAVPFVGVIAILMFGFCLYPAIIAFATAALDSPATICDKHAMYEYKKPPINGAIPPIKDIHISQVCQELYGGD
;
A
#
# COMPACT_ATOMS: atom_id res chain seq x y z
N ILE A 1 -7.13 -37.23 -6.29
CA ILE A 1 -8.17 -36.75 -5.34
C ILE A 1 -9.19 -37.88 -5.16
N PRO A 2 -9.62 -38.23 -3.92
CA PRO A 2 -10.61 -39.27 -3.71
C PRO A 2 -11.95 -38.89 -4.36
N SER A 3 -12.50 -39.79 -5.16
CA SER A 3 -13.73 -39.55 -5.95
C SER A 3 -15.00 -39.42 -5.09
N SER A 4 -14.96 -39.85 -3.82
CA SER A 4 -16.05 -39.71 -2.86
C SER A 4 -16.23 -38.26 -2.40
N TRP A 5 -15.14 -37.55 -2.11
CA TRP A 5 -15.18 -36.15 -1.68
C TRP A 5 -15.68 -35.23 -2.79
N LEU A 6 -15.25 -35.47 -4.03
CA LEU A 6 -15.71 -34.72 -5.20
C LEU A 6 -17.20 -34.89 -5.46
N ARG A 7 -17.71 -36.12 -5.33
CA ARG A 7 -19.15 -36.41 -5.45
C ARG A 7 -19.96 -35.78 -4.32
N ALA A 8 -19.41 -35.70 -3.10
CA ALA A 8 -20.05 -34.98 -2.00
C ALA A 8 -20.14 -33.46 -2.24
N MET A 9 -19.19 -32.89 -2.98
CA MET A 9 -19.23 -31.48 -3.43
C MET A 9 -20.09 -31.27 -4.70
N GLY A 10 -20.80 -32.29 -5.18
CA GLY A 10 -21.65 -32.20 -6.37
C GLY A 10 -20.91 -32.28 -7.70
N ILE A 11 -19.60 -32.59 -7.68
CA ILE A 11 -18.78 -32.70 -8.90
C ILE A 11 -18.83 -34.15 -9.37
N THR A 12 -19.67 -34.44 -10.37
CA THR A 12 -19.98 -35.79 -10.84
C THR A 12 -19.27 -36.21 -12.12
N TYR A 13 -18.69 -35.26 -12.87
CA TYR A 13 -18.02 -35.56 -14.14
C TYR A 13 -16.76 -34.71 -14.33
N PHE A 14 -15.65 -35.39 -14.67
CA PHE A 14 -14.44 -34.78 -15.21
C PHE A 14 -14.19 -35.36 -16.61
N PRO A 15 -14.11 -34.53 -17.66
CA PRO A 15 -14.01 -35.03 -19.03
C PRO A 15 -12.65 -35.66 -19.39
N ASP A 16 -11.55 -35.35 -18.68
CA ASP A 16 -10.20 -35.87 -19.00
C ASP A 16 -9.23 -35.84 -17.78
N LYS A 17 -8.14 -36.61 -17.81
CA LYS A 17 -7.09 -36.68 -16.76
C LYS A 17 -6.37 -35.35 -16.53
N MET A 18 -6.38 -34.46 -17.52
CA MET A 18 -5.73 -33.15 -17.44
C MET A 18 -6.27 -32.24 -16.33
N TRP A 19 -7.49 -32.49 -15.85
CA TRP A 19 -8.07 -31.77 -14.71
C TRP A 19 -7.29 -31.93 -13.42
N ALA A 20 -6.63 -33.07 -13.22
CA ALA A 20 -5.78 -33.28 -12.05
C ALA A 20 -4.58 -32.31 -12.00
N ILE A 21 -4.17 -31.77 -13.15
CA ILE A 21 -3.08 -30.81 -13.30
C ILE A 21 -3.63 -29.38 -13.40
N ALA A 22 -4.75 -29.18 -14.11
CA ALA A 22 -5.35 -27.86 -14.29
C ALA A 22 -5.74 -27.21 -12.96
N VAL A 23 -6.35 -27.97 -12.03
CA VAL A 23 -6.77 -27.44 -10.72
C VAL A 23 -5.60 -26.89 -9.89
N PRO A 24 -4.52 -27.65 -9.60
CA PRO A 24 -3.40 -27.11 -8.85
C PRO A 24 -2.69 -25.98 -9.60
N PHE A 25 -2.61 -26.04 -10.94
CA PHE A 25 -2.00 -24.97 -11.73
C PHE A 25 -2.78 -23.66 -11.64
N VAL A 26 -4.11 -23.69 -11.77
CA VAL A 26 -4.97 -22.53 -11.56
C VAL A 26 -4.84 -22.01 -10.12
N GLY A 27 -4.73 -22.89 -9.13
CA GLY A 27 -4.48 -22.50 -7.74
C GLY A 27 -3.17 -21.72 -7.57
N VAL A 28 -2.08 -22.20 -8.17
CA VAL A 28 -0.79 -21.49 -8.15
C VAL A 28 -0.91 -20.13 -8.85
N ILE A 29 -1.52 -20.06 -10.03
CA ILE A 29 -1.74 -18.79 -10.74
C ILE A 29 -2.56 -17.82 -9.88
N ALA A 30 -3.63 -18.29 -9.24
CA ALA A 30 -4.47 -17.45 -8.40
C ALA A 30 -3.69 -16.89 -7.20
N ILE A 31 -2.86 -17.70 -6.55
CA ILE A 31 -2.00 -17.26 -5.44
C ILE A 31 -0.98 -16.23 -5.93
N LEU A 32 -0.31 -16.50 -7.05
CA LEU A 32 0.67 -15.58 -7.62
C LEU A 32 0.03 -14.26 -8.05
N MET A 33 -1.12 -14.31 -8.74
CA MET A 33 -1.87 -13.13 -9.15
C MET A 33 -2.33 -12.31 -7.94
N PHE A 34 -2.79 -12.98 -6.88
CA PHE A 34 -3.16 -12.30 -5.65
C PHE A 34 -1.94 -11.64 -5.00
N GLY A 35 -0.85 -12.38 -4.79
CA GLY A 35 0.33 -11.90 -4.06
C GLY A 35 1.14 -10.83 -4.79
N PHE A 36 1.27 -10.94 -6.12
CA PHE A 36 2.12 -10.06 -6.91
C PHE A 36 1.37 -8.94 -7.63
N CYS A 37 0.07 -9.09 -7.87
CA CYS A 37 -0.71 -8.09 -8.60
C CYS A 37 -1.77 -7.46 -7.72
N LEU A 38 -2.74 -8.24 -7.22
CA LEU A 38 -3.89 -7.68 -6.52
C LEU A 38 -3.49 -7.04 -5.19
N TYR A 39 -2.72 -7.75 -4.37
CA TYR A 39 -2.36 -7.27 -3.03
C TYR A 39 -1.53 -5.98 -3.07
N PRO A 40 -0.46 -5.87 -3.88
CA PRO A 40 0.26 -4.61 -4.05
C PRO A 40 -0.60 -3.50 -4.63
N ALA A 41 -1.48 -3.80 -5.60
CA ALA A 41 -2.37 -2.80 -6.19
C ALA A 41 -3.37 -2.23 -5.17
N ILE A 42 -3.95 -3.08 -4.33
CA ILE A 42 -4.87 -2.66 -3.26
C ILE A 42 -4.14 -1.79 -2.24
N ILE A 43 -2.92 -2.19 -1.82
CA ILE A 43 -2.10 -1.38 -0.92
C ILE A 43 -1.79 -0.02 -1.55
N ALA A 44 -1.37 0.00 -2.82
CA ALA A 44 -1.05 1.24 -3.53
C ALA A 44 -2.27 2.16 -3.67
N PHE A 45 -3.48 1.60 -3.87
CA PHE A 45 -4.72 2.36 -3.94
C PHE A 45 -5.17 2.91 -2.59
N ALA A 46 -4.93 2.16 -1.50
CA ALA A 46 -5.30 2.57 -0.14
C ALA A 46 -4.27 3.51 0.51
N THR A 47 -3.04 3.52 0.02
CA THR A 47 -1.96 4.38 0.52
C THR A 47 -2.00 5.73 -0.19
N ALA A 48 -1.65 6.82 0.51
CA ALA A 48 -1.47 8.12 -0.12
C ALA A 48 -0.36 8.06 -1.19
N ALA A 49 -0.42 8.97 -2.16
CA ALA A 49 0.63 9.09 -3.18
C ALA A 49 2.02 9.23 -2.53
N LEU A 50 3.05 8.65 -3.14
CA LEU A 50 4.40 8.58 -2.55
C LEU A 50 5.03 9.96 -2.30
N ASP A 51 4.62 10.97 -3.06
CA ASP A 51 5.04 12.37 -2.93
C ASP A 51 4.20 13.16 -1.91
N SER A 52 3.14 12.55 -1.36
CA SER A 52 2.27 13.22 -0.41
C SER A 52 2.95 13.33 0.96
N PRO A 53 3.00 14.53 1.57
CA PRO A 53 3.48 14.70 2.95
C PRO A 53 2.70 13.86 3.96
N ALA A 54 1.46 13.47 3.65
CA ALA A 54 0.62 12.61 4.48
C ALA A 54 1.22 11.21 4.71
N THR A 55 2.21 10.79 3.90
CA THR A 55 2.93 9.52 4.12
C THR A 55 3.93 9.59 5.28
N ILE A 56 4.40 10.79 5.65
CA ILE A 56 5.43 11.02 6.68
C ILE A 56 4.83 11.77 7.88
N CYS A 57 3.86 12.64 7.64
CA CYS A 57 3.33 13.57 8.63
C CYS A 57 2.09 13.02 9.32
N ASP A 58 1.96 13.28 10.61
CA ASP A 58 0.74 13.00 11.36
C ASP A 58 -0.19 14.23 11.43
N LYS A 59 -1.26 14.13 12.21
CA LYS A 59 -2.23 15.24 12.41
C LYS A 59 -1.69 16.41 13.23
N HIS A 60 -0.51 16.27 13.83
CA HIS A 60 0.13 17.27 14.67
C HIS A 60 1.23 18.03 13.94
N ALA A 61 1.72 17.51 12.81
CA ALA A 61 2.64 18.22 11.92
C ALA A 61 2.06 19.57 11.48
N MET A 62 2.85 20.64 11.65
CA MET A 62 2.42 22.02 11.47
C MET A 62 3.45 22.83 10.68
N TYR A 63 3.40 22.75 9.34
CA TYR A 63 4.26 23.55 8.47
C TYR A 63 3.73 24.97 8.22
N GLU A 64 2.41 25.14 8.22
CA GLU A 64 1.74 26.43 8.02
C GLU A 64 0.96 26.85 9.24
N TYR A 65 1.19 28.09 9.68
CA TYR A 65 0.44 28.66 10.80
C TYR A 65 -0.85 29.31 10.31
N LYS A 66 -1.99 28.75 10.70
CA LYS A 66 -3.31 29.14 10.19
C LYS A 66 -3.85 30.48 10.72
N LYS A 67 -3.28 31.05 11.76
CA LYS A 67 -3.75 32.33 12.33
C LYS A 67 -2.90 33.48 11.79
N PRO A 68 -3.48 34.67 11.54
CA PRO A 68 -2.70 35.82 11.11
C PRO A 68 -1.65 36.16 12.19
N PRO A 69 -0.40 36.44 11.79
CA PRO A 69 0.64 36.83 12.74
C PRO A 69 0.26 38.17 13.38
N ILE A 70 0.43 38.27 14.70
CA ILE A 70 0.28 39.54 15.41
C ILE A 70 1.55 40.35 15.17
N ASN A 71 1.40 41.58 14.70
CA ASN A 71 2.54 42.45 14.39
C ASN A 71 3.37 42.73 15.65
N GLY A 72 4.69 42.51 15.58
CA GLY A 72 5.62 42.65 16.70
C GLY A 72 5.64 41.48 17.70
N ALA A 73 4.83 40.43 17.50
CA ALA A 73 4.88 39.24 18.33
C ALA A 73 5.97 38.26 17.87
N ILE A 74 6.35 37.36 18.77
CA ILE A 74 7.27 36.25 18.46
C ILE A 74 6.60 35.35 17.41
N PRO A 75 7.32 34.94 16.35
CA PRO A 75 6.79 34.02 15.36
C PRO A 75 6.27 32.72 16.01
N PRO A 76 5.16 32.16 15.51
CA PRO A 76 4.62 30.91 16.01
C PRO A 76 5.56 29.74 15.71
N ILE A 77 5.58 28.76 16.61
CA ILE A 77 6.31 27.50 16.42
C ILE A 77 5.67 26.74 15.25
N LYS A 78 6.50 26.30 14.31
CA LYS A 78 6.12 25.49 13.15
C LYS A 78 7.25 24.51 12.82
N ASP A 79 6.90 23.42 12.15
CA ASP A 79 7.85 22.44 11.66
C ASP A 79 8.56 22.96 10.40
N ILE A 80 9.77 22.46 10.17
CA ILE A 80 10.61 22.76 9.00
C ILE A 80 10.72 21.49 8.17
N HIS A 81 10.66 21.61 6.84
CA HIS A 81 10.78 20.44 5.97
C HIS A 81 12.20 19.86 6.06
N ILE A 82 12.30 18.53 6.11
CA ILE A 82 13.58 17.82 6.28
C ILE A 82 14.58 18.19 5.17
N SER A 83 14.13 18.46 3.94
CA SER A 83 15.03 18.88 2.87
C SER A 83 15.72 20.20 3.17
N GLN A 84 15.04 21.15 3.81
CA GLN A 84 15.63 22.44 4.19
C GLN A 84 16.68 22.24 5.29
N VAL A 85 16.36 21.45 6.31
CA VAL A 85 17.32 21.11 7.38
C VAL A 85 18.56 20.42 6.81
N CYS A 86 18.38 19.45 5.91
CA CYS A 86 19.49 18.77 5.28
C CYS A 86 20.34 19.70 4.41
N GLN A 87 19.73 20.62 3.68
CA GLN A 87 20.45 21.60 2.88
C GLN A 87 21.28 22.53 3.78
N GLU A 88 20.70 23.00 4.88
CA GLU A 88 21.37 23.95 5.79
C GLU A 88 22.48 23.29 6.61
N LEU A 89 22.34 22.00 6.96
CA LEU A 89 23.34 21.26 7.73
C LEU A 89 24.42 20.59 6.87
N TYR A 90 24.06 20.12 5.67
CA TYR A 90 24.92 19.25 4.85
C TYR A 90 25.13 19.73 3.41
N GLY A 91 24.28 20.62 2.90
CA GLY A 91 24.25 21.03 1.50
C GLY A 91 25.16 22.21 1.20
N GLY A 92 26.42 22.17 1.70
CA GLY A 92 27.38 23.28 1.68
C GLY A 92 27.39 24.12 0.40
N ASP A 93 27.68 25.42 0.58
CA ASP A 93 27.59 26.53 -0.39
C ASP A 93 27.73 26.19 -1.88
#